data_AF-A0A8H7GC77-F1
#
_entry.id   AF-A0A8H7GC77-F1
#
_cell.length_a   1.000
_cell.length_b   1.000
_cell.length_c   1.000
_cell.angle_alpha   90.00
_cell.angle_beta   90.00
_cell.angle_gamma   90.00
#
_symmetry.space_group_name_H-M   'P 1'
#
loop_
_entity.id
_entity.type
_entity.pdbx_description
1 polymer ?
#
loop_
_entity_poly.entity_id
_entity_poly.type
_entity_poly.pdbx_seq_one_letter_code
_entity_poly.pdbx_strand_id
1 'polypeptide(L)'
;MKIWRAVRFEDYDLLPSDRSNLGSLRQDKPTRRRFLLLLSLVLFVQKTCSLRRIILGIASLPMVLVFLTLWSGVPPDYRDIREYERALPQHNLSLPYPAGQDGLYLRFPDHLWGHGLNNILQEVILMAHLAHAANRSFVFEDYEWSRTPFPWTIYNFRLRPKRIPLNAFIAGPLAGGAYLASDIAADAPPRAISAEWWETVCPPDLRYTISSELAPHGPEVEGADIMQWWVDELAQYTQHSCVEIASPLPIFDNLFGTTRMLSLWPQLSVSPILASFAWSPLVQSAVARNFVYGLAEPSPLTGLVAIHLRRGDYGRHCPRLVGWGSTYMGLNQFPALPDKFAPPAPQDEPETFPEALGEYYLSHCYPSVSQIVARLHQLRIEHPSLSRVYVLSNGRPSFLRGLRAALLADSWADAITSASVAANLDTEQEYVGVAVDMAIAEKAEVFVGNGFSSLSANVVMLRMAKGVDPRTNRFL
;
A
#
# COMPACT_ATOMS: atom_id res chain seq x y z
N MET A 1 10.41 21.92 -14.83
CA MET A 1 10.81 22.51 -13.53
C MET A 1 9.62 23.20 -12.88
N LYS A 2 8.87 22.47 -12.04
CA LYS A 2 7.84 22.96 -11.12
C LYS A 2 8.02 22.15 -9.84
N ILE A 3 8.24 22.84 -8.74
CA ILE A 3 8.44 22.29 -7.41
C ILE A 3 7.18 21.52 -7.02
N TRP A 4 7.31 20.20 -6.82
CA TRP A 4 6.22 19.36 -6.32
C TRP A 4 5.99 19.70 -4.84
N ARG A 5 5.05 20.60 -4.57
CA ARG A 5 4.41 20.65 -3.25
C ARG A 5 3.60 19.36 -3.10
N ALA A 6 3.83 18.63 -2.00
CA ALA A 6 2.97 17.54 -1.57
C ALA A 6 1.50 17.96 -1.69
N VAL A 7 0.78 17.33 -2.61
CA VAL A 7 -0.66 17.57 -2.77
C VAL A 7 -1.33 16.94 -1.56
N ARG A 8 -1.77 17.79 -0.62
CA ARG A 8 -2.68 17.39 0.46
C ARG A 8 -3.94 16.78 -0.16
N PHE A 9 -4.33 15.61 0.35
CA PHE A 9 -5.49 14.82 -0.06
C PHE A 9 -6.86 15.46 0.31
N GLU A 10 -6.94 16.79 0.52
CA GLU A 10 -8.15 17.43 1.03
C GLU A 10 -9.16 17.88 -0.05
N ASP A 11 -8.81 17.84 -1.34
CA ASP A 11 -9.77 18.14 -2.42
C ASP A 11 -10.45 16.87 -2.96
N TYR A 12 -11.36 16.30 -2.16
CA TYR A 12 -12.29 15.25 -2.60
C TYR A 12 -13.73 15.62 -2.26
N ASP A 13 -14.29 16.56 -3.02
CA ASP A 13 -15.74 16.71 -3.10
C ASP A 13 -16.26 16.63 -4.54
N LEU A 14 -17.21 15.72 -4.70
CA LEU A 14 -18.37 15.69 -5.58
C LEU A 14 -18.31 16.47 -6.91
N LEU A 15 -18.35 15.72 -8.02
CA LEU A 15 -18.97 16.20 -9.25
C LEU A 15 -20.02 15.20 -9.77
N PRO A 16 -21.08 15.71 -10.42
CA PRO A 16 -22.34 15.01 -10.62
C PRO A 16 -22.31 14.06 -11.81
N SER A 17 -23.21 13.07 -11.78
CA SER A 17 -23.50 12.19 -12.89
C SER A 17 -24.13 12.97 -14.05
N ASP A 18 -23.48 12.94 -15.21
CA ASP A 18 -24.03 13.44 -16.46
C ASP A 18 -25.29 12.65 -16.86
N ARG A 19 -26.37 13.37 -17.13
CA ARG A 19 -27.59 12.84 -17.77
C ARG A 19 -27.80 13.62 -19.05
N SER A 20 -27.45 13.00 -20.18
CA SER A 20 -27.91 13.44 -21.50
C SER A 20 -29.21 12.74 -21.89
N ASN A 21 -30.00 13.46 -22.70
CA ASN A 21 -31.24 13.09 -23.39
C ASN A 21 -32.57 13.30 -22.65
N LEU A 22 -33.27 14.39 -23.00
CA LEU A 22 -34.63 14.28 -23.51
C LEU A 22 -35.01 15.54 -24.33
N GLY A 23 -35.50 15.30 -25.54
CA GLY A 23 -35.82 16.32 -26.53
C GLY A 23 -37.16 17.04 -26.36
N SER A 24 -37.31 18.08 -27.18
CA SER A 24 -38.56 18.62 -27.74
C SER A 24 -39.73 18.84 -26.77
N LEU A 25 -39.81 20.06 -26.20
CA LEU A 25 -40.98 20.55 -25.47
C LEU A 25 -42.01 21.16 -26.43
N ARG A 26 -43.09 20.41 -26.65
CA ARG A 26 -44.35 20.90 -27.23
C ARG A 26 -45.16 21.57 -26.11
N GLN A 27 -45.57 22.83 -26.30
CA GLN A 27 -46.40 23.56 -25.35
C GLN A 27 -47.84 23.02 -25.35
N ASP A 28 -48.19 22.22 -24.34
CA ASP A 28 -49.57 21.80 -24.07
C ASP A 28 -50.20 22.62 -22.94
N LYS A 29 -51.40 23.16 -23.22
CA LYS A 29 -52.23 23.93 -22.29
C LYS A 29 -52.61 23.09 -21.05
N PRO A 30 -52.62 23.68 -19.83
CA PRO A 30 -52.86 22.94 -18.60
C PRO A 30 -54.33 22.54 -18.45
N THR A 31 -54.61 21.23 -18.48
CA THR A 31 -55.93 20.68 -18.13
C THR A 31 -56.09 20.52 -16.62
N ARG A 32 -57.31 20.76 -16.13
CA ARG A 32 -57.80 20.73 -14.73
C ARG A 32 -57.34 19.53 -13.88
N ARG A 33 -56.91 18.43 -14.52
CA ARG A 33 -56.34 17.21 -13.88
C ARG A 33 -54.93 17.40 -13.31
N ARG A 34 -54.09 18.25 -13.93
CA ARG A 34 -52.72 18.53 -13.43
C ARG A 34 -52.75 19.32 -12.11
N PHE A 35 -53.77 20.16 -11.92
CA PHE A 35 -53.95 20.96 -10.71
C PHE A 35 -54.28 20.09 -9.49
N LEU A 36 -55.11 19.04 -9.66
CA LEU A 36 -55.43 18.08 -8.59
C LEU A 36 -54.26 17.17 -8.21
N LEU A 37 -53.42 16.78 -9.18
CA LEU A 37 -52.19 16.03 -8.93
C LEU A 37 -51.15 16.87 -8.18
N LEU A 38 -50.96 18.13 -8.56
CA LEU A 38 -50.12 19.10 -7.84
C LEU A 38 -50.62 19.33 -6.41
N LEU A 39 -51.92 19.47 -6.19
CA LEU A 39 -52.50 19.62 -4.85
C LEU A 39 -52.29 18.36 -3.98
N SER A 40 -52.44 17.17 -4.57
CA SER A 40 -52.16 15.90 -3.88
C SER A 40 -50.68 15.71 -3.54
N LEU A 41 -49.78 16.18 -4.41
CA LEU A 41 -48.33 16.17 -4.18
C LEU A 41 -47.95 17.17 -3.08
N VAL A 42 -48.55 18.37 -3.07
CA VAL A 42 -48.32 19.39 -2.04
C VAL A 42 -48.85 18.93 -0.68
N LEU A 43 -50.02 18.29 -0.63
CA LEU A 43 -50.58 17.71 0.62
C LEU A 43 -49.79 16.48 1.08
N PHE A 44 -49.25 15.67 0.16
CA PHE A 44 -48.35 14.58 0.47
C PHE A 44 -47.03 15.10 1.05
N VAL A 45 -46.42 16.11 0.42
CA VAL A 45 -45.21 16.81 0.90
C VAL A 45 -45.47 17.53 2.24
N GLN A 46 -46.62 18.17 2.46
CA GLN A 46 -46.98 18.74 3.77
C GLN A 46 -47.15 17.66 4.86
N LYS A 47 -47.68 16.48 4.50
CA LYS A 47 -47.84 15.35 5.43
C LYS A 47 -46.54 14.59 5.69
N THR A 48 -45.62 14.51 4.75
CA THR A 48 -44.33 13.79 4.89
C THR A 48 -43.19 14.70 5.37
N CYS A 49 -43.19 15.97 4.98
CA CYS A 49 -42.20 16.99 5.34
C CYS A 49 -42.75 18.04 6.32
N SER A 50 -43.51 17.63 7.34
CA SER A 50 -43.81 18.56 8.44
C SER A 50 -42.49 19.02 9.08
N LEU A 51 -42.33 20.31 9.36
CA LEU A 51 -41.14 20.89 9.99
C LEU A 51 -40.68 20.07 11.22
N ARG A 52 -41.64 19.52 11.99
CA ARG A 52 -41.38 18.63 13.12
C ARG A 52 -40.65 17.33 12.74
N ARG A 53 -41.01 16.70 11.61
CA ARG A 53 -40.33 15.49 11.11
C ARG A 53 -38.95 15.80 10.55
N ILE A 54 -38.77 16.96 9.92
CA ILE A 54 -37.45 17.44 9.48
C ILE A 54 -36.56 17.69 10.69
N ILE A 55 -37.06 18.40 11.71
CA ILE A 55 -36.34 18.65 12.97
C ILE A 55 -36.00 17.33 13.67
N LEU A 56 -36.94 16.39 13.79
CA LEU A 56 -36.67 15.07 14.38
C LEU A 56 -35.64 14.26 13.57
N GLY A 57 -35.71 14.32 12.22
CA GLY A 57 -34.73 13.69 11.34
C GLY A 57 -33.32 14.26 11.54
N ILE A 58 -33.19 15.59 11.56
CA ILE A 58 -31.93 16.29 11.83
C ILE A 58 -31.43 16.00 13.25
N ALA A 59 -32.32 15.96 14.25
CA ALA A 59 -31.96 15.62 15.63
C ALA A 59 -31.52 14.15 15.78
N SER A 60 -32.00 13.24 14.93
CA SER A 60 -31.63 11.82 14.93
C SER A 60 -30.32 11.52 14.19
N LEU A 61 -29.91 12.39 13.26
CA LEU A 61 -28.72 12.24 12.43
C LEU A 61 -27.43 11.99 13.24
N PRO A 62 -27.14 12.74 14.34
CA PRO A 62 -25.99 12.47 15.19
C PRO A 62 -26.02 11.06 15.81
N MET A 63 -27.19 10.60 16.28
CA MET A 63 -27.35 9.25 16.82
C MET A 63 -27.14 8.17 15.74
N VAL A 64 -27.67 8.38 14.53
CA VAL A 64 -27.44 7.48 13.40
C VAL A 64 -25.96 7.43 13.03
N LEU A 65 -25.28 8.57 12.99
CA LEU A 65 -23.85 8.62 12.69
C LEU A 65 -23.01 7.91 13.76
N VAL A 66 -23.29 8.15 15.05
CA VAL A 66 -22.62 7.44 16.17
C VAL A 66 -22.88 5.95 16.10
N PHE A 67 -24.11 5.54 15.81
CA PHE A 67 -24.44 4.13 15.65
C PHE A 67 -23.70 3.51 14.46
N LEU A 68 -23.66 4.17 13.30
CA LEU A 68 -22.95 3.67 12.13
C LEU A 68 -21.43 3.54 12.37
N THR A 69 -20.82 4.49 13.07
CA THR A 69 -19.38 4.44 13.37
C THR A 69 -19.03 3.35 14.37
N LEU A 70 -19.86 3.13 15.39
CA LEU A 70 -19.67 2.11 16.42
C LEU A 70 -20.14 0.71 15.99
N TRP A 71 -21.03 0.61 15.00
CA TRP A 71 -21.53 -0.67 14.47
C TRP A 71 -20.41 -1.57 13.97
N SER A 72 -19.30 -0.98 13.51
CA SER A 72 -18.13 -1.73 13.04
C SER A 72 -17.22 -2.24 14.16
N GLY A 73 -17.57 -1.98 15.42
CA GLY A 73 -16.76 -2.33 16.59
C GLY A 73 -15.68 -1.30 16.93
N VAL A 74 -15.05 -1.51 18.09
CA VAL A 74 -13.87 -0.77 18.52
C VAL A 74 -12.64 -1.45 17.91
N PRO A 75 -11.78 -0.71 17.18
CA PRO A 75 -10.57 -1.28 16.62
C PRO A 75 -9.63 -1.84 17.70
N PRO A 76 -8.87 -2.90 17.39
CA PRO A 76 -7.90 -3.49 18.32
C PRO A 76 -6.76 -2.50 18.61
N ASP A 77 -6.21 -2.59 19.82
CA ASP A 77 -5.06 -1.80 20.27
C ASP A 77 -3.72 -2.52 20.05
N TYR A 78 -3.77 -3.80 19.66
CA TYR A 78 -2.63 -4.69 19.46
C TYR A 78 -1.74 -4.83 20.71
N ARG A 79 -2.37 -4.90 21.88
CA ARG A 79 -1.67 -4.91 23.17
C ARG A 79 -0.62 -6.01 23.27
N ASP A 80 -0.93 -7.23 22.84
CA ASP A 80 -0.02 -8.38 22.86
C ASP A 80 1.21 -8.16 21.96
N ILE A 81 1.03 -7.58 20.76
CA ILE A 81 2.13 -7.24 19.85
C ILE A 81 2.99 -6.12 20.43
N ARG A 82 2.39 -5.14 21.10
CA ARG A 82 3.14 -4.08 21.79
C ARG A 82 3.92 -4.61 22.99
N GLU A 83 3.34 -5.54 23.76
CA GLU A 83 4.05 -6.24 24.83
C GLU A 83 5.22 -7.06 24.28
N TYR A 84 5.06 -7.71 23.12
CA TYR A 84 6.15 -8.35 22.40
C TYR A 84 7.25 -7.37 21.97
N GLU A 85 6.89 -6.23 21.35
CA GLU A 85 7.83 -5.20 20.93
C GLU A 85 8.67 -4.70 22.11
N ARG A 86 8.06 -4.44 23.27
CA ARG A 86 8.75 -4.01 24.50
C ARG A 86 9.66 -5.07 25.10
N ALA A 87 9.41 -6.34 24.80
CA ALA A 87 10.17 -7.48 25.30
C ALA A 87 11.27 -7.95 24.33
N LEU A 88 11.52 -7.20 23.25
CA LEU A 88 12.58 -7.53 22.30
C LEU A 88 13.94 -7.61 23.02
N PRO A 89 14.78 -8.62 22.72
CA PRO A 89 16.00 -8.88 23.50
C PRO A 89 17.05 -7.76 23.42
N GLN A 90 17.01 -6.95 22.36
CA GLN A 90 17.83 -5.76 22.19
C GLN A 90 17.35 -4.55 23.01
N HIS A 91 16.17 -4.62 23.64
CA HIS A 91 15.66 -3.57 24.55
C HIS A 91 16.23 -3.74 25.95
N ASN A 92 17.56 -3.65 26.03
CA ASN A 92 18.30 -3.84 27.27
C ASN A 92 19.54 -2.93 27.27
N LEU A 93 19.58 -2.00 28.24
CA LEU A 93 20.66 -1.02 28.37
C LEU A 93 22.02 -1.66 28.71
N SER A 94 22.03 -2.84 29.33
CA SER A 94 23.26 -3.53 29.75
C SER A 94 23.94 -4.33 28.64
N LEU A 95 23.43 -4.29 27.41
CA LEU A 95 24.07 -4.93 26.28
C LEU A 95 25.38 -4.22 25.93
N PRO A 96 26.41 -4.96 25.47
CA PRO A 96 27.66 -4.35 25.03
C PRO A 96 27.47 -3.58 23.72
N TYR A 97 28.37 -2.64 23.47
CA TYR A 97 28.54 -1.99 22.17
C TYR A 97 28.59 -3.03 21.04
N PRO A 98 27.92 -2.80 19.88
CA PRO A 98 27.24 -1.56 19.47
C PRO A 98 25.77 -1.42 19.90
N ALA A 99 25.29 -2.23 20.85
CA ALA A 99 23.93 -2.14 21.41
C ALA A 99 23.94 -1.52 22.82
N GLY A 100 22.77 -1.51 23.47
CA GLY A 100 22.64 -1.05 24.86
C GLY A 100 22.77 0.45 25.01
N GLN A 101 23.18 0.89 26.19
CA GLN A 101 23.26 2.32 26.53
C GLN A 101 24.23 3.11 25.64
N ASP A 102 25.34 2.48 25.25
CA ASP A 102 26.37 3.09 24.39
C ASP A 102 26.19 2.72 22.91
N GLY A 103 24.98 2.25 22.53
CA GLY A 103 24.72 1.75 21.19
C GLY A 103 24.65 2.84 20.12
N LEU A 104 24.72 2.44 18.85
CA LEU A 104 24.54 3.35 17.72
C LEU A 104 23.17 3.17 17.10
N TYR A 105 22.37 4.23 17.05
CA TYR A 105 20.98 4.22 16.63
C TYR A 105 20.72 5.27 15.55
N LEU A 106 19.79 4.98 14.64
CA LEU A 106 19.34 5.87 13.58
C LEU A 106 17.81 5.88 13.49
N ARG A 107 17.22 7.07 13.69
CA ARG A 107 15.77 7.28 13.63
C ARG A 107 15.37 8.24 12.52
N PHE A 108 14.17 8.01 12.00
CA PHE A 108 13.51 8.82 10.97
C PHE A 108 12.16 9.34 11.49
N PRO A 109 12.14 10.40 12.31
CA PRO A 109 10.92 10.89 12.97
C PRO A 109 9.88 11.43 11.97
N ASP A 110 10.33 11.90 10.81
CA ASP A 110 9.48 12.45 9.74
C ASP A 110 9.10 11.43 8.65
N HIS A 111 9.06 10.13 9.00
CA HIS A 111 8.62 9.07 8.10
C HIS A 111 7.22 9.33 7.52
N LEU A 112 6.95 8.76 6.34
CA LEU A 112 5.66 8.89 5.66
C LEU A 112 4.52 8.33 6.53
N TRP A 113 3.41 9.06 6.61
CA TRP A 113 2.24 8.67 7.38
C TRP A 113 0.96 9.05 6.63
N GLY A 114 -0.18 8.44 6.99
CA GLY A 114 -1.47 8.71 6.32
C GLY A 114 -1.58 8.15 4.89
N HIS A 115 -0.63 7.31 4.49
CA HIS A 115 -0.63 6.61 3.21
C HIS A 115 -0.85 5.11 3.41
N GLY A 116 -1.24 4.41 2.33
CA GLY A 116 -1.39 2.95 2.37
C GLY A 116 -0.06 2.27 2.70
N LEU A 117 -0.13 1.13 3.42
CA LEU A 117 1.03 0.34 3.85
C LEU A 117 2.09 0.16 2.76
N ASN A 118 1.68 -0.02 1.50
CA ASN A 118 2.61 -0.31 0.42
C ASN A 118 3.62 0.81 0.16
N ASN A 119 3.23 2.08 0.35
CA ASN A 119 4.15 3.21 0.22
C ASN A 119 5.09 3.27 1.43
N ILE A 120 4.54 3.07 2.63
CA ILE A 120 5.30 3.06 3.89
C ILE A 120 6.35 1.95 3.87
N LEU A 121 5.97 0.75 3.43
CA LEU A 121 6.85 -0.41 3.40
C LEU A 121 8.09 -0.19 2.52
N GLN A 122 7.93 0.49 1.37
CA GLN A 122 9.07 0.83 0.50
C GLN A 122 10.07 1.75 1.21
N GLU A 123 9.55 2.77 1.90
CA GLU A 123 10.38 3.72 2.63
C GLU A 123 11.06 3.07 3.84
N VAL A 124 10.31 2.32 4.65
CA VAL A 124 10.82 1.59 5.82
C VAL A 124 11.95 0.64 5.43
N ILE A 125 11.82 -0.06 4.29
CA ILE A 125 12.88 -0.95 3.79
C ILE A 125 14.15 -0.19 3.45
N LEU A 126 14.06 0.94 2.75
CA LEU A 126 15.24 1.73 2.42
C LEU A 126 15.87 2.40 3.64
N MET A 127 15.05 2.92 4.56
CA MET A 127 15.53 3.51 5.81
C MET A 127 16.25 2.49 6.70
N ALA A 128 15.71 1.27 6.82
CA ALA A 128 16.36 0.20 7.55
C ALA A 128 17.63 -0.30 6.84
N HIS A 129 17.63 -0.37 5.51
CA HIS A 129 18.83 -0.69 4.74
C HIS A 129 19.91 0.38 4.92
N LEU A 130 19.53 1.66 4.94
CA LEU A 130 20.45 2.77 5.22
C LEU A 130 21.05 2.65 6.62
N ALA A 131 20.22 2.43 7.65
CA ALA A 131 20.70 2.23 9.01
C ALA A 131 21.69 1.06 9.10
N HIS A 132 21.36 -0.06 8.46
CA HIS A 132 22.24 -1.23 8.37
C HIS A 132 23.56 -0.90 7.67
N ALA A 133 23.52 -0.23 6.52
CA ALA A 133 24.71 0.16 5.75
C ALA A 133 25.59 1.18 6.51
N ALA A 134 24.99 2.04 7.33
CA ALA A 134 25.69 2.99 8.20
C ALA A 134 26.15 2.38 9.54
N ASN A 135 26.03 1.07 9.72
CA ASN A 135 26.34 0.34 10.95
C ASN A 135 25.60 0.87 12.20
N ARG A 136 24.33 1.23 12.03
CA ARG A 136 23.45 1.73 13.09
C ARG A 136 22.22 0.83 13.24
N SER A 137 21.74 0.72 14.46
CA SER A 137 20.44 0.13 14.76
C SER A 137 19.33 1.01 14.19
N PHE A 138 18.53 0.45 13.29
CA PHE A 138 17.31 1.10 12.81
C PHE A 138 16.31 1.29 13.96
N VAL A 139 15.64 2.43 14.00
CA VAL A 139 14.51 2.69 14.91
C VAL A 139 13.23 2.57 14.11
N PHE A 140 12.51 1.46 14.31
CA PHE A 140 11.27 1.21 13.58
C PHE A 140 10.07 1.88 14.27
N GLU A 141 9.16 2.38 13.44
CA GLU A 141 8.01 3.16 13.85
C GLU A 141 6.71 2.38 13.59
N ASP A 142 5.65 2.72 14.32
CA ASP A 142 4.31 2.21 14.04
C ASP A 142 3.88 2.62 12.62
N TYR A 143 3.04 1.80 11.98
CA TYR A 143 2.26 2.28 10.84
C TYR A 143 1.24 3.32 11.30
N GLU A 144 1.46 4.58 10.95
CA GLU A 144 0.59 5.70 11.33
C GLU A 144 -0.34 6.14 10.20
N TRP A 145 -1.65 6.00 10.40
CA TRP A 145 -2.69 6.52 9.48
C TRP A 145 -3.13 7.94 9.85
N SER A 146 -3.11 8.29 11.15
CA SER A 146 -3.65 9.57 11.61
C SER A 146 -2.99 10.03 12.90
N ARG A 147 -2.76 11.35 13.00
CA ARG A 147 -2.20 12.04 14.18
C ARG A 147 -3.26 12.69 15.07
N THR A 148 -4.52 12.30 14.94
CA THR A 148 -5.59 12.84 15.81
C THR A 148 -5.32 12.50 17.29
N PRO A 149 -5.83 13.32 18.24
CA PRO A 149 -5.62 13.09 19.68
C PRO A 149 -6.34 11.84 20.21
N PHE A 150 -7.33 11.32 19.48
CA PHE A 150 -8.10 10.14 19.87
C PHE A 150 -7.32 8.83 19.62
N PRO A 151 -7.65 7.71 20.30
CA PRO A 151 -7.00 6.42 20.05
C PRO A 151 -7.36 5.79 18.69
N TRP A 152 -8.40 6.31 18.05
CA TRP A 152 -8.89 5.85 16.75
C TRP A 152 -9.11 7.03 15.82
N THR A 153 -9.31 6.74 14.54
CA THR A 153 -9.71 7.72 13.54
C THR A 153 -10.99 7.25 12.84
N ILE A 154 -11.76 8.20 12.30
CA ILE A 154 -12.99 7.90 11.56
C ILE A 154 -12.66 7.96 10.07
N TYR A 155 -12.82 6.83 9.39
CA TYR A 155 -12.62 6.75 7.95
C TYR A 155 -13.70 5.89 7.31
N ASN A 156 -14.34 6.40 6.24
CA ASN A 156 -15.51 5.77 5.61
C ASN A 156 -16.62 5.40 6.60
N PHE A 157 -16.94 6.32 7.53
CA PHE A 157 -17.94 6.12 8.59
C PHE A 157 -17.67 4.92 9.50
N ARG A 158 -16.41 4.52 9.69
CA ARG A 158 -15.99 3.46 10.61
C ARG A 158 -14.84 3.92 11.48
N LEU A 159 -14.78 3.41 12.71
CA LEU A 159 -13.57 3.51 13.51
C LEU A 159 -12.47 2.64 12.90
N ARG A 160 -11.26 3.20 12.83
CA ARG A 160 -10.04 2.52 12.37
C ARG A 160 -8.91 2.80 13.37
N PRO A 161 -7.95 1.87 13.55
CA PRO A 161 -6.74 2.15 14.32
C PRO A 161 -6.03 3.34 13.68
N LYS A 162 -5.59 4.28 14.50
CA LYS A 162 -4.75 5.38 13.99
C LYS A 162 -3.29 4.97 13.82
N ARG A 163 -2.86 3.99 14.61
CA ARG A 163 -1.51 3.42 14.66
C ARG A 163 -1.62 1.92 14.81
N ILE A 164 -0.79 1.19 14.08
CA ILE A 164 -0.68 -0.27 14.16
C ILE A 164 0.80 -0.58 14.33
N PRO A 165 1.20 -1.39 15.34
CA PRO A 165 2.60 -1.74 15.54
C PRO A 165 3.17 -2.40 14.28
N LEU A 166 4.41 -2.08 13.92
CA LEU A 166 5.02 -2.61 12.70
C LEU A 166 5.08 -4.14 12.73
N ASN A 167 5.30 -4.72 13.93
CA ASN A 167 5.28 -6.16 14.15
C ASN A 167 3.91 -6.82 13.91
N ALA A 168 2.82 -6.07 13.71
CA ALA A 168 1.55 -6.62 13.23
C ALA A 168 1.58 -6.96 11.74
N PHE A 169 2.38 -6.27 10.93
CA PHE A 169 2.49 -6.52 9.49
C PHE A 169 3.68 -7.43 9.16
N ILE A 170 4.85 -7.12 9.71
CA ILE A 170 6.11 -7.74 9.31
C ILE A 170 6.87 -8.26 10.53
N ALA A 171 7.85 -9.11 10.26
CA ALA A 171 8.82 -9.65 11.20
C ALA A 171 10.20 -9.67 10.52
N GLY A 172 11.21 -10.16 11.25
CA GLY A 172 12.59 -10.11 10.79
C GLY A 172 13.28 -8.78 11.13
N PRO A 173 14.48 -8.52 10.60
CA PRO A 173 15.33 -7.43 11.05
C PRO A 173 14.71 -6.03 10.98
N LEU A 174 13.82 -5.79 10.00
CA LEU A 174 13.06 -4.54 9.84
C LEU A 174 12.25 -4.15 11.08
N ALA A 175 11.79 -5.14 11.85
CA ALA A 175 10.97 -4.97 13.04
C ALA A 175 11.58 -5.71 14.24
N GLY A 176 12.91 -5.62 14.38
CA GLY A 176 13.67 -6.09 15.54
C GLY A 176 13.92 -7.60 15.62
N GLY A 177 13.58 -8.36 14.58
CA GLY A 177 13.91 -9.78 14.46
C GLY A 177 15.42 -10.04 14.30
N ALA A 178 15.81 -11.30 14.46
CA ALA A 178 17.20 -11.71 14.22
C ALA A 178 17.56 -11.68 12.74
N TYR A 179 18.84 -11.40 12.45
CA TYR A 179 19.45 -11.73 11.17
C TYR A 179 19.57 -13.26 11.04
N LEU A 180 19.53 -13.79 9.81
CA LEU A 180 19.82 -15.20 9.59
C LEU A 180 21.25 -15.53 10.04
N ALA A 181 21.47 -16.74 10.57
CA ALA A 181 22.76 -17.14 11.12
C ALA A 181 23.91 -17.09 10.09
N SER A 182 23.59 -17.22 8.80
CA SER A 182 24.52 -17.03 7.67
C SER A 182 25.00 -15.60 7.49
N ASP A 183 24.25 -14.63 8.04
CA ASP A 183 24.42 -13.20 7.82
C ASP A 183 25.02 -12.49 9.05
N ILE A 184 25.22 -13.24 10.14
CA ILE A 184 25.87 -12.74 11.36
C ILE A 184 27.38 -12.74 11.11
N ALA A 185 27.88 -11.70 10.45
CA ALA A 185 29.26 -11.30 10.69
C ALA A 185 29.40 -10.93 12.18
N ALA A 186 30.56 -11.18 12.78
CA ALA A 186 30.86 -10.78 14.16
C ALA A 186 30.65 -9.25 14.39
N ASP A 187 30.64 -8.49 13.30
CA ASP A 187 30.48 -7.03 13.25
C ASP A 187 29.12 -6.57 12.69
N ALA A 188 28.10 -7.43 12.65
CA ALA A 188 26.77 -7.04 12.15
C ALA A 188 26.16 -5.91 13.02
N PRO A 189 25.52 -4.89 12.40
CA PRO A 189 24.90 -3.79 13.15
C PRO A 189 23.85 -4.30 14.13
N PRO A 190 23.59 -3.59 15.24
CA PRO A 190 22.61 -4.02 16.22
C PRO A 190 21.22 -4.19 15.59
N ARG A 191 20.42 -5.09 16.19
CA ARG A 191 19.04 -5.30 15.78
C ARG A 191 18.22 -4.04 15.97
N ALA A 192 17.28 -3.80 15.06
CA ALA A 192 16.39 -2.65 15.12
C ALA A 192 15.62 -2.58 16.45
N ILE A 193 15.39 -1.38 16.94
CA ILE A 193 14.64 -1.11 18.18
C ILE A 193 13.34 -0.38 17.87
N SER A 194 12.35 -0.47 18.77
CA SER A 194 11.10 0.26 18.58
C SER A 194 11.29 1.74 18.90
N ALA A 195 10.48 2.59 18.30
CA ALA A 195 10.42 4.00 18.65
C ALA A 195 10.07 4.24 20.13
N GLU A 196 9.30 3.36 20.76
CA GLU A 196 9.05 3.42 22.22
C GLU A 196 10.34 3.19 23.02
N TRP A 197 11.17 2.20 22.63
CA TRP A 197 12.46 1.95 23.28
C TRP A 197 13.48 3.06 23.03
N TRP A 198 13.45 3.68 21.84
CA TRP A 198 14.27 4.84 21.52
C TRP A 198 14.11 5.97 22.55
N GLU A 199 12.88 6.24 23.01
CA GLU A 199 12.66 7.28 24.04
C GLU A 199 13.38 6.97 25.37
N THR A 200 13.72 5.69 25.61
CA THR A 200 14.48 5.25 26.79
C THR A 200 15.98 5.30 26.57
N VAL A 201 16.49 4.71 25.48
CA VAL A 201 17.94 4.63 25.23
C VAL A 201 18.53 5.92 24.67
N CYS A 202 17.69 6.74 24.03
CA CYS A 202 18.05 8.01 23.40
C CYS A 202 17.14 9.14 23.91
N PRO A 203 17.28 9.59 25.18
CA PRO A 203 16.54 10.73 25.69
C PRO A 203 16.89 12.02 24.91
N PRO A 204 16.04 13.08 24.94
CA PRO A 204 16.17 14.26 24.09
C PRO A 204 17.53 14.96 24.13
N ASP A 205 18.24 14.92 25.26
CA ASP A 205 19.56 15.51 25.47
C ASP A 205 20.70 14.77 24.77
N LEU A 206 20.51 13.50 24.40
CA LEU A 206 21.49 12.71 23.66
C LEU A 206 21.28 12.72 22.14
N ARG A 207 20.16 13.29 21.65
CA ARG A 207 19.80 13.24 20.23
C ARG A 207 20.57 14.28 19.42
N TYR A 208 21.14 13.82 18.32
CA TYR A 208 21.75 14.67 17.31
C TYR A 208 20.93 14.62 16.02
N THR A 209 20.54 15.78 15.50
CA THR A 209 19.68 15.86 14.31
C THR A 209 20.49 16.27 13.08
N ILE A 210 20.35 15.48 12.01
CA ILE A 210 20.87 15.77 10.67
C ILE A 210 19.70 16.18 9.78
N SER A 211 19.89 17.14 8.88
CA SER A 211 18.85 17.58 7.94
C SER A 211 19.00 16.92 6.57
N SER A 212 17.90 16.54 5.94
CA SER A 212 17.87 16.04 4.55
C SER A 212 17.97 17.14 3.48
N GLU A 213 18.11 18.41 3.84
CA GLU A 213 18.18 19.53 2.88
C GLU A 213 19.30 19.40 1.86
N LEU A 214 20.44 18.82 2.26
CA LEU A 214 21.61 18.67 1.40
C LEU A 214 21.64 17.32 0.66
N ALA A 215 20.63 16.47 0.86
CA ALA A 215 20.56 15.18 0.21
C ALA A 215 20.47 15.33 -1.33
N PRO A 216 21.22 14.53 -2.10
CA PRO A 216 21.13 14.50 -3.54
C PRO A 216 19.70 14.24 -4.00
N HIS A 217 19.24 15.03 -4.97
CA HIS A 217 17.87 14.96 -5.49
C HIS A 217 17.84 15.32 -6.97
N GLY A 218 16.69 15.07 -7.62
CA GLY A 218 16.49 15.33 -9.04
C GLY A 218 16.64 14.09 -9.93
N PRO A 219 16.30 14.21 -11.22
CA PRO A 219 16.07 13.06 -12.11
C PRO A 219 17.34 12.34 -12.56
N GLU A 220 18.51 12.97 -12.44
CA GLU A 220 19.79 12.40 -12.88
C GLU A 220 20.49 11.58 -11.79
N VAL A 221 20.02 11.66 -10.54
CA VAL A 221 20.68 11.02 -9.40
C VAL A 221 20.15 9.60 -9.23
N GLU A 222 21.03 8.60 -9.29
CA GLU A 222 20.67 7.20 -9.11
C GLU A 222 20.35 6.88 -7.63
N GLY A 223 19.49 5.88 -7.41
CA GLY A 223 19.15 5.46 -6.05
C GLY A 223 20.36 5.03 -5.23
N ALA A 224 21.30 4.31 -5.86
CA ALA A 224 22.57 3.91 -5.24
C ALA A 224 23.41 5.11 -4.78
N ASP A 225 23.46 6.18 -5.56
CA ASP A 225 24.22 7.39 -5.21
C ASP A 225 23.60 8.10 -4.00
N ILE A 226 22.26 8.17 -3.93
CA ILE A 226 21.55 8.72 -2.77
C ILE A 226 21.87 7.90 -1.51
N MET A 227 21.85 6.56 -1.61
CA MET A 227 22.16 5.68 -0.49
C MET A 227 23.61 5.85 -0.03
N GLN A 228 24.57 5.86 -0.98
CA GLN A 228 25.98 6.02 -0.65
C GLN A 228 26.26 7.38 -0.02
N TRP A 229 25.65 8.45 -0.55
CA TRP A 229 25.76 9.78 0.04
C TRP A 229 25.29 9.80 1.50
N TRP A 230 24.16 9.16 1.82
CA TRP A 230 23.69 9.09 3.19
C TRP A 230 24.61 8.27 4.09
N VAL A 231 25.20 7.19 3.60
CA VAL A 231 26.20 6.40 4.34
C VAL A 231 27.43 7.25 4.65
N ASP A 232 27.95 7.98 3.65
CA ASP A 232 29.12 8.87 3.80
C ASP A 232 28.82 10.05 4.73
N GLU A 233 27.62 10.63 4.65
CA GLU A 233 27.16 11.69 5.55
C GLU A 233 27.09 11.18 7.00
N LEU A 234 26.47 10.02 7.23
CA LEU A 234 26.35 9.42 8.57
C LEU A 234 27.70 9.02 9.19
N ALA A 235 28.71 8.71 8.38
CA ALA A 235 30.05 8.40 8.85
C ALA A 235 30.74 9.59 9.56
N GLN A 236 30.32 10.82 9.29
CA GLN A 236 30.83 12.03 9.95
C GLN A 236 30.29 12.23 11.37
N TYR A 237 29.32 11.42 11.80
CA TYR A 237 28.62 11.56 13.08
C TYR A 237 28.77 10.33 13.98
N THR A 238 29.86 9.56 13.82
CA THR A 238 30.13 8.34 14.61
C THR A 238 30.27 8.59 16.12
N GLN A 239 30.62 9.81 16.52
CA GLN A 239 30.63 10.26 17.91
C GLN A 239 29.22 10.40 18.54
N HIS A 240 28.17 10.43 17.73
CA HIS A 240 26.79 10.54 18.19
C HIS A 240 26.10 9.19 18.16
N SER A 241 25.75 8.68 19.35
CA SER A 241 25.03 7.42 19.53
C SER A 241 23.60 7.50 18.99
N CYS A 242 22.89 8.59 19.29
CA CYS A 242 21.48 8.78 18.93
C CYS A 242 21.33 9.79 17.80
N VAL A 243 21.24 9.32 16.56
CA VAL A 243 21.08 10.20 15.39
C VAL A 243 19.65 10.16 14.87
N GLU A 244 19.07 11.34 14.61
CA GLU A 244 17.79 11.50 13.93
C GLU A 244 18.00 12.24 12.60
N ILE A 245 17.34 11.80 11.53
CA ILE A 245 17.30 12.55 10.27
C ILE A 245 15.97 13.31 10.21
N ALA A 246 16.02 14.62 10.42
CA ALA A 246 14.92 15.51 10.10
C ALA A 246 14.77 15.60 8.58
N SER A 247 13.54 15.50 8.10
CA SER A 247 13.25 15.28 6.67
C SER A 247 12.47 16.45 6.04
N PRO A 248 12.99 17.70 6.02
CA PRO A 248 12.35 18.80 5.29
C PRO A 248 12.17 18.49 3.79
N LEU A 249 13.06 17.66 3.23
CA LEU A 249 12.90 16.99 1.94
C LEU A 249 12.79 15.47 2.15
N PRO A 250 12.10 14.70 1.27
CA PRO A 250 12.10 13.24 1.36
C PRO A 250 13.52 12.67 1.29
N ILE A 251 13.87 11.75 2.19
CA ILE A 251 15.20 11.11 2.25
C ILE A 251 15.55 10.38 0.96
N PHE A 252 14.55 9.77 0.30
CA PHE A 252 14.66 9.10 -0.99
C PHE A 252 13.70 9.75 -2.01
N ASP A 253 14.11 10.89 -2.57
CA ASP A 253 13.26 11.73 -3.44
C ASP A 253 12.83 11.04 -4.75
N ASN A 254 11.50 10.88 -4.91
CA ASN A 254 10.82 10.44 -6.14
C ASN A 254 11.46 9.21 -6.82
N LEU A 255 12.10 8.35 -6.04
CA LEU A 255 12.86 7.21 -6.53
C LEU A 255 11.94 6.06 -6.95
N PHE A 256 10.94 5.77 -6.12
CA PHE A 256 10.10 4.57 -6.19
C PHE A 256 9.31 4.43 -7.50
N GLY A 257 9.01 5.55 -8.16
CA GLY A 257 8.29 5.58 -9.44
C GLY A 257 9.18 5.49 -10.69
N THR A 258 10.49 5.26 -10.54
CA THR A 258 11.45 5.37 -11.65
C THR A 258 12.43 4.19 -11.69
N THR A 259 13.05 3.94 -12.84
CA THR A 259 14.08 2.90 -13.00
C THR A 259 15.32 3.14 -12.15
N ARG A 260 15.53 4.36 -11.65
CA ARG A 260 16.62 4.71 -10.72
C ARG A 260 16.56 3.90 -9.42
N MET A 261 15.38 3.42 -9.03
CA MET A 261 15.25 2.49 -7.89
C MET A 261 16.04 1.19 -8.11
N LEU A 262 16.24 0.77 -9.37
CA LEU A 262 16.92 -0.48 -9.70
C LEU A 262 18.43 -0.44 -9.46
N SER A 263 19.05 0.74 -9.43
CA SER A 263 20.48 0.83 -9.09
C SER A 263 20.76 0.42 -7.64
N LEU A 264 19.77 0.50 -6.74
CA LEU A 264 19.85 -0.03 -5.37
C LEU A 264 19.79 -1.56 -5.29
N TRP A 265 19.27 -2.23 -6.32
CA TRP A 265 18.95 -3.65 -6.22
C TRP A 265 20.15 -4.56 -5.89
N PRO A 266 21.35 -4.38 -6.47
CA PRO A 266 22.51 -5.24 -6.17
C PRO A 266 22.84 -5.28 -4.68
N GLN A 267 22.81 -4.13 -3.99
CA GLN A 267 23.07 -4.06 -2.55
C GLN A 267 21.86 -4.40 -1.69
N LEU A 268 20.65 -4.02 -2.13
CA LEU A 268 19.42 -4.25 -1.38
C LEU A 268 19.05 -5.74 -1.34
N SER A 269 19.20 -6.45 -2.46
CA SER A 269 18.84 -7.88 -2.59
C SER A 269 19.66 -8.81 -1.71
N VAL A 270 20.91 -8.44 -1.40
CA VAL A 270 21.80 -9.20 -0.52
C VAL A 270 21.83 -8.64 0.90
N SER A 271 21.12 -7.54 1.16
CA SER A 271 21.05 -6.97 2.51
C SER A 271 20.26 -7.89 3.43
N PRO A 272 20.74 -8.14 4.67
CA PRO A 272 19.99 -8.91 5.67
C PRO A 272 18.59 -8.34 5.95
N ILE A 273 18.41 -7.03 5.74
CA ILE A 273 17.12 -6.32 5.88
C ILE A 273 16.05 -6.91 4.95
N LEU A 274 16.40 -7.19 3.70
CA LEU A 274 15.48 -7.75 2.71
C LEU A 274 15.57 -9.28 2.62
N ALA A 275 16.78 -9.84 2.70
CA ALA A 275 17.01 -11.28 2.63
C ALA A 275 16.33 -12.04 3.78
N SER A 276 16.27 -11.43 4.98
CA SER A 276 15.59 -11.98 6.15
C SER A 276 14.19 -11.39 6.36
N PHE A 277 13.59 -10.76 5.33
CA PHE A 277 12.22 -10.25 5.41
C PHE A 277 11.23 -11.37 5.74
N ALA A 278 10.35 -11.13 6.71
CA ALA A 278 9.25 -12.03 7.01
C ALA A 278 7.94 -11.26 7.22
N TRP A 279 6.82 -11.89 6.88
CA TRP A 279 5.51 -11.43 7.36
C TRP A 279 5.32 -11.83 8.83
N SER A 280 4.58 -11.01 9.58
CA SER A 280 4.33 -11.26 11.01
C SER A 280 3.58 -12.57 11.27
N PRO A 281 3.64 -13.13 12.50
CA PRO A 281 2.78 -14.24 12.89
C PRO A 281 1.28 -13.95 12.71
N LEU A 282 0.84 -12.70 12.90
CA LEU A 282 -0.55 -12.30 12.65
C LEU A 282 -0.92 -12.45 11.17
N VAL A 283 -0.07 -11.99 10.25
CA VAL A 283 -0.29 -12.14 8.80
C VAL A 283 -0.20 -13.60 8.38
N GLN A 284 0.80 -14.36 8.86
CA GLN A 284 0.94 -15.78 8.52
C GLN A 284 -0.24 -16.61 9.03
N SER A 285 -0.74 -16.33 10.24
CA SER A 285 -1.94 -17.00 10.76
C SER A 285 -3.18 -16.64 9.95
N ALA A 286 -3.32 -15.40 9.47
CA ALA A 286 -4.41 -15.00 8.57
C ALA A 286 -4.35 -15.75 7.23
N VAL A 287 -3.17 -15.90 6.64
CA VAL A 287 -2.97 -16.73 5.44
C VAL A 287 -3.37 -18.19 5.74
N ALA A 288 -2.95 -18.73 6.89
CA ALA A 288 -3.29 -20.08 7.32
C ALA A 288 -4.79 -20.29 7.55
N ARG A 289 -5.51 -19.33 8.13
CA ARG A 289 -6.98 -19.40 8.27
C ARG A 289 -7.67 -19.53 6.91
N ASN A 290 -7.10 -18.93 5.87
CA ASN A 290 -7.62 -18.97 4.51
C ASN A 290 -7.24 -20.23 3.72
N PHE A 291 -6.64 -21.24 4.38
CA PHE A 291 -6.39 -22.56 3.81
C PHE A 291 -7.66 -23.30 3.38
N VAL A 292 -8.82 -22.93 3.91
CA VAL A 292 -10.13 -23.42 3.46
C VAL A 292 -10.38 -23.18 1.96
N TYR A 293 -9.65 -22.25 1.35
CA TYR A 293 -9.68 -21.99 -0.08
C TYR A 293 -8.56 -22.69 -0.87
N GLY A 294 -7.88 -23.67 -0.25
CA GLY A 294 -6.78 -24.40 -0.86
C GLY A 294 -5.51 -23.56 -1.08
N LEU A 295 -5.35 -22.45 -0.37
CA LEU A 295 -4.18 -21.56 -0.42
C LEU A 295 -2.98 -22.10 0.39
N ALA A 296 -2.91 -23.42 0.57
CA ALA A 296 -2.18 -24.11 1.63
C ALA A 296 -1.20 -25.17 1.10
N GLU A 297 -0.39 -24.82 0.12
CA GLU A 297 0.71 -25.68 -0.34
C GLU A 297 2.04 -25.08 0.14
N PRO A 298 3.14 -25.87 0.25
CA PRO A 298 4.46 -25.27 0.41
C PRO A 298 4.70 -24.27 -0.71
N SER A 299 5.38 -23.16 -0.40
CA SER A 299 5.73 -22.15 -1.40
C SER A 299 6.58 -22.79 -2.52
N PRO A 300 6.24 -22.62 -3.80
CA PRO A 300 5.15 -21.82 -4.34
C PRO A 300 3.77 -22.52 -4.31
N LEU A 301 2.70 -21.74 -4.14
CA LEU A 301 1.30 -22.17 -4.22
C LEU A 301 0.98 -22.64 -5.66
N THR A 302 1.24 -23.92 -5.91
CA THR A 302 1.15 -24.52 -7.25
C THR A 302 -0.30 -24.44 -7.78
N GLY A 303 -0.40 -24.10 -9.06
CA GLY A 303 -1.63 -23.89 -9.81
C GLY A 303 -2.37 -22.59 -9.49
N LEU A 304 -1.80 -21.71 -8.66
CA LEU A 304 -2.41 -20.42 -8.32
C LEU A 304 -1.78 -19.27 -9.11
N VAL A 305 -2.61 -18.49 -9.80
CA VAL A 305 -2.26 -17.14 -10.24
C VAL A 305 -2.85 -16.11 -9.29
N ALA A 306 -2.01 -15.24 -8.74
CA ALA A 306 -2.47 -14.08 -7.95
C ALA A 306 -2.45 -12.83 -8.82
N ILE A 307 -3.58 -12.14 -8.96
CA ILE A 307 -3.73 -10.95 -9.79
C ILE A 307 -4.11 -9.72 -8.96
N HIS A 308 -3.26 -8.69 -9.03
CA HIS A 308 -3.50 -7.41 -8.37
C HIS A 308 -4.23 -6.43 -9.28
N LEU A 309 -5.50 -6.18 -8.94
CA LEU A 309 -6.36 -5.25 -9.66
C LEU A 309 -6.63 -4.02 -8.79
N ARG A 310 -5.90 -2.94 -9.08
CA ARG A 310 -6.12 -1.68 -8.40
C ARG A 310 -7.31 -0.94 -9.02
N ARG A 311 -8.38 -0.84 -8.23
CA ARG A 311 -9.64 -0.18 -8.54
C ARG A 311 -9.82 1.04 -7.64
N GLY A 312 -11.04 1.33 -7.19
CA GLY A 312 -11.30 2.42 -6.25
C GLY A 312 -10.86 3.78 -6.79
N ASP A 313 -9.90 4.40 -6.10
CA ASP A 313 -9.24 5.65 -6.47
C ASP A 313 -8.59 5.61 -7.87
N TYR A 314 -8.22 4.41 -8.36
CA TYR A 314 -7.56 4.29 -9.66
C TYR A 314 -8.45 4.65 -10.85
N GLY A 315 -9.78 4.66 -10.69
CA GLY A 315 -10.68 5.16 -11.73
C GLY A 315 -10.43 6.64 -12.08
N ARG A 316 -9.87 7.42 -11.15
CA ARG A 316 -9.45 8.82 -11.37
C ARG A 316 -7.94 8.96 -11.56
N HIS A 317 -7.15 8.06 -10.96
CA HIS A 317 -5.69 8.09 -11.05
C HIS A 317 -5.19 7.72 -12.45
N CYS A 318 -5.68 6.61 -13.01
CA CYS A 318 -5.15 6.06 -14.27
C CYS A 318 -5.24 7.03 -15.47
N PRO A 319 -6.34 7.78 -15.67
CA PRO A 319 -6.38 8.78 -16.75
C PRO A 319 -5.32 9.89 -16.63
N ARG A 320 -4.81 10.16 -15.42
CA ARG A 320 -3.81 11.22 -15.19
C ARG A 320 -2.38 10.78 -15.49
N LEU A 321 -2.11 9.48 -15.46
CA LEU A 321 -0.78 8.92 -15.72
C LEU A 321 -0.22 9.33 -17.09
N VAL A 322 -1.11 9.44 -18.09
CA VAL A 322 -0.77 9.91 -19.44
C VAL A 322 -0.20 11.33 -19.39
N GLY A 323 -0.91 12.24 -18.70
CA GLY A 323 -0.50 13.64 -18.58
C GLY A 323 0.78 13.83 -17.74
N TRP A 324 1.12 12.85 -16.92
CA TRP A 324 2.38 12.83 -16.15
C TRP A 324 3.52 12.12 -16.89
N GLY A 325 3.25 11.44 -18.02
CA GLY A 325 4.23 10.60 -18.68
C GLY A 325 4.77 9.48 -17.76
N SER A 326 3.94 8.99 -16.84
CA SER A 326 4.37 8.02 -15.84
C SER A 326 4.71 6.66 -16.46
N THR A 327 5.80 6.06 -16.02
CA THR A 327 6.11 4.65 -16.30
C THR A 327 5.65 3.77 -15.14
N TYR A 328 5.91 2.46 -15.23
CA TYR A 328 5.68 1.55 -14.10
C TYR A 328 6.52 1.98 -12.88
N MET A 329 6.13 1.51 -11.69
CA MET A 329 6.95 1.66 -10.49
C MET A 329 8.35 1.07 -10.72
N GLY A 330 9.38 1.61 -10.07
CA GLY A 330 10.78 1.22 -10.28
C GLY A 330 11.04 -0.28 -10.18
N LEU A 331 10.57 -0.91 -9.09
CA LEU A 331 10.75 -2.35 -8.85
C LEU A 331 9.83 -3.23 -9.75
N ASN A 332 8.94 -2.64 -10.54
CA ASN A 332 8.19 -3.34 -11.60
C ASN A 332 8.92 -3.29 -12.95
N GLN A 333 10.11 -2.69 -13.03
CA GLN A 333 10.84 -2.46 -14.28
C GLN A 333 12.15 -3.25 -14.38
N PHE A 334 12.38 -4.25 -13.53
CA PHE A 334 13.56 -5.11 -13.61
C PHE A 334 13.79 -5.61 -15.06
N PRO A 335 15.02 -5.57 -15.60
CA PRO A 335 15.29 -6.00 -16.97
C PRO A 335 14.84 -7.44 -17.25
N ALA A 336 14.95 -8.33 -16.26
CA ALA A 336 14.56 -9.74 -16.37
C ALA A 336 13.04 -10.00 -16.44
N LEU A 337 12.19 -9.01 -16.14
CA LEU A 337 10.72 -9.19 -16.20
C LEU A 337 10.25 -9.22 -17.66
N PRO A 338 9.33 -10.15 -18.02
CA PRO A 338 8.92 -10.35 -19.41
C PRO A 338 8.08 -9.19 -19.95
N ASP A 339 7.14 -8.66 -19.16
CA ASP A 339 6.24 -7.60 -19.63
C ASP A 339 6.85 -6.23 -19.33
N LYS A 340 6.92 -5.38 -20.36
CA LYS A 340 7.42 -4.00 -20.28
C LYS A 340 6.31 -3.01 -20.59
N PHE A 341 6.39 -1.83 -20.00
CA PHE A 341 5.55 -0.70 -20.37
C PHE A 341 6.30 0.20 -21.34
N ALA A 342 5.90 0.17 -22.60
CA ALA A 342 6.52 0.95 -23.67
C ALA A 342 5.41 1.70 -24.42
N PRO A 343 4.95 2.86 -23.90
CA PRO A 343 3.92 3.64 -24.58
C PRO A 343 4.42 4.05 -25.97
N PRO A 344 3.53 4.06 -26.99
CA PRO A 344 3.90 4.51 -28.31
C PRO A 344 4.43 5.95 -28.23
N ALA A 345 5.51 6.23 -28.99
CA ALA A 345 6.09 7.57 -29.04
C ALA A 345 4.99 8.59 -29.40
N PRO A 346 4.99 9.78 -28.77
CA PRO A 346 4.16 10.87 -29.25
C PRO A 346 4.47 11.07 -30.73
N GLN A 347 3.47 10.92 -31.61
CA GLN A 347 3.63 11.38 -32.99
C GLN A 347 3.84 12.90 -32.92
N ASP A 348 4.67 13.46 -33.82
CA ASP A 348 5.13 14.87 -33.82
C ASP A 348 4.01 15.94 -33.96
N GLU A 349 2.74 15.58 -33.73
CA GLU A 349 1.54 16.43 -33.76
C GLU A 349 1.27 17.03 -32.35
N PRO A 350 1.52 18.33 -32.11
CA PRO A 350 1.65 18.88 -30.76
C PRO A 350 0.34 19.21 -30.03
N GLU A 351 -0.84 19.01 -30.61
CA GLU A 351 -2.05 19.71 -30.12
C GLU A 351 -3.20 18.81 -29.67
N THR A 352 -3.15 17.49 -29.92
CA THR A 352 -4.16 16.56 -29.40
C THR A 352 -3.51 15.34 -28.76
N PHE A 353 -3.80 15.12 -27.48
CA PHE A 353 -3.45 13.86 -26.81
C PHE A 353 -4.12 12.71 -27.59
N PRO A 354 -3.35 11.76 -28.16
CA PRO A 354 -3.96 10.68 -28.93
C PRO A 354 -4.84 9.82 -28.00
N GLU A 355 -6.12 9.66 -28.34
CA GLU A 355 -7.05 8.78 -27.62
C GLU A 355 -6.46 7.37 -27.41
N ALA A 356 -5.76 6.86 -28.44
CA ALA A 356 -5.04 5.59 -28.40
C ALA A 356 -3.97 5.50 -27.30
N LEU A 357 -3.28 6.61 -26.96
CA LEU A 357 -2.32 6.62 -25.86
C LEU A 357 -3.04 6.52 -24.50
N GLY A 358 -4.17 7.21 -24.36
CA GLY A 358 -5.03 7.09 -23.18
C GLY A 358 -5.55 5.68 -22.98
N GLU A 359 -6.03 5.04 -24.04
CA GLU A 359 -6.48 3.65 -24.03
C GLU A 359 -5.35 2.68 -23.67
N TYR A 360 -4.14 2.89 -24.18
CA TYR A 360 -2.96 2.09 -23.83
C TYR A 360 -2.65 2.18 -22.33
N TYR A 361 -2.63 3.38 -21.74
CA TYR A 361 -2.44 3.50 -20.29
C TYR A 361 -3.57 2.83 -19.50
N LEU A 362 -4.81 2.96 -19.96
CA LEU A 362 -5.97 2.35 -19.29
C LEU A 362 -5.97 0.82 -19.36
N SER A 363 -5.52 0.21 -20.46
CA SER A 363 -5.43 -1.25 -20.55
C SER A 363 -4.43 -1.83 -19.54
N HIS A 364 -3.34 -1.12 -19.26
CA HIS A 364 -2.34 -1.53 -18.27
C HIS A 364 -2.70 -1.13 -16.82
N CYS A 365 -3.36 0.02 -16.62
CA CYS A 365 -3.65 0.57 -15.29
C CYS A 365 -5.04 0.22 -14.76
N TYR A 366 -6.06 0.18 -15.62
CA TYR A 366 -7.46 -0.02 -15.25
C TYR A 366 -8.22 -0.92 -16.24
N PRO A 367 -7.74 -2.14 -16.54
CA PRO A 367 -8.32 -2.97 -17.59
C PRO A 367 -9.78 -3.33 -17.34
N SER A 368 -10.53 -3.61 -18.40
CA SER A 368 -11.88 -4.18 -18.32
C SER A 368 -11.86 -5.65 -17.86
N VAL A 369 -13.03 -6.20 -17.53
CA VAL A 369 -13.15 -7.64 -17.20
C VAL A 369 -12.71 -8.52 -18.37
N SER A 370 -13.07 -8.17 -19.60
CA SER A 370 -12.68 -8.95 -20.79
C SER A 370 -11.17 -8.92 -21.03
N GLN A 371 -10.53 -7.76 -20.83
CA GLN A 371 -9.06 -7.64 -20.91
C GLN A 371 -8.37 -8.51 -19.86
N ILE A 372 -8.87 -8.52 -18.63
CA ILE A 372 -8.33 -9.39 -17.56
C ILE A 372 -8.48 -10.86 -17.91
N VAL A 373 -9.67 -11.29 -18.34
CA VAL A 373 -9.92 -12.70 -18.70
C VAL A 373 -9.02 -13.11 -19.85
N ALA A 374 -8.91 -12.30 -20.91
CA ALA A 374 -8.03 -12.59 -22.04
C ALA A 374 -6.57 -12.72 -21.61
N ARG A 375 -6.10 -11.81 -20.74
CA ARG A 375 -4.73 -11.85 -20.20
C ARG A 375 -4.47 -13.11 -19.39
N LEU A 376 -5.37 -13.47 -18.49
CA LEU A 376 -5.22 -14.68 -17.67
C LEU A 376 -5.36 -15.96 -18.52
N HIS A 377 -6.23 -15.97 -19.52
CA HIS A 377 -6.34 -17.09 -20.47
C HIS A 377 -5.02 -17.35 -21.19
N GLN A 378 -4.37 -16.30 -21.70
CA GLN A 378 -3.04 -16.40 -22.32
C GLN A 378 -2.02 -16.98 -21.33
N LEU A 379 -2.00 -16.51 -20.09
CA LEU A 379 -1.08 -17.02 -19.06
C LEU A 379 -1.32 -18.51 -18.76
N ARG A 380 -2.56 -18.99 -18.78
CA ARG A 380 -2.84 -20.42 -18.58
C ARG A 380 -2.37 -21.28 -19.77
N ILE A 381 -2.33 -20.72 -20.99
CA ILE A 381 -1.70 -21.40 -22.14
C ILE A 381 -0.18 -21.49 -21.94
N GLU A 382 0.44 -20.40 -21.48
CA GLU A 382 1.89 -20.33 -21.21
C GLU A 382 2.31 -21.16 -19.98
N HIS A 383 1.40 -21.32 -19.01
CA HIS A 383 1.58 -22.05 -17.75
C HIS A 383 0.40 -23.01 -17.51
N PRO A 384 0.40 -24.22 -18.13
CA PRO A 384 -0.72 -25.15 -18.06
C PRO A 384 -1.06 -25.70 -16.66
N SER A 385 -0.14 -25.55 -15.70
CA SER A 385 -0.34 -25.85 -14.27
C SER A 385 -1.37 -24.94 -13.60
N LEU A 386 -1.58 -23.72 -14.13
CA LEU A 386 -2.50 -22.74 -13.55
C LEU A 386 -3.96 -23.21 -13.65
N SER A 387 -4.62 -23.28 -12.51
CA SER A 387 -6.01 -23.75 -12.39
C SER A 387 -6.90 -22.84 -11.55
N ARG A 388 -6.32 -22.02 -10.67
CA ARG A 388 -7.05 -21.17 -9.71
C ARG A 388 -6.56 -19.73 -9.77
N VAL A 389 -7.47 -18.79 -9.55
CA VAL A 389 -7.17 -17.35 -9.49
C VAL A 389 -7.39 -16.82 -8.08
N TYR A 390 -6.41 -16.07 -7.56
CA TYR A 390 -6.60 -15.18 -6.43
C TYR A 390 -6.65 -13.72 -6.91
N VAL A 391 -7.81 -13.08 -6.80
CA VAL A 391 -8.02 -11.69 -7.18
C VAL A 391 -7.85 -10.79 -5.95
N LEU A 392 -6.68 -10.17 -5.83
CA LEU A 392 -6.41 -9.17 -4.81
C LEU A 392 -6.80 -7.77 -5.31
N SER A 393 -7.83 -7.16 -4.72
CA SER A 393 -8.43 -5.94 -5.27
C SER A 393 -9.26 -5.14 -4.28
N ASN A 394 -9.16 -3.81 -4.34
CA ASN A 394 -10.06 -2.85 -3.68
C ASN A 394 -11.32 -2.52 -4.54
N GLY A 395 -11.67 -3.39 -5.48
CA GLY A 395 -12.84 -3.23 -6.35
C GLY A 395 -14.18 -3.33 -5.62
N ARG A 396 -15.22 -2.71 -6.19
CA ARG A 396 -16.59 -2.82 -5.66
C ARG A 396 -17.08 -4.28 -5.71
N PRO A 397 -17.97 -4.71 -4.80
CA PRO A 397 -18.48 -6.08 -4.78
C PRO A 397 -19.10 -6.55 -6.11
N SER A 398 -19.77 -5.65 -6.84
CA SER A 398 -20.34 -5.99 -8.16
C SER A 398 -19.27 -6.31 -9.20
N PHE A 399 -18.17 -5.55 -9.22
CA PHE A 399 -17.03 -5.81 -10.10
C PHE A 399 -16.39 -7.17 -9.77
N LEU A 400 -16.14 -7.45 -8.49
CA LEU A 400 -15.53 -8.72 -8.07
C LEU A 400 -16.41 -9.92 -8.41
N ARG A 401 -17.73 -9.82 -8.22
CA ARG A 401 -18.68 -10.88 -8.63
C ARG A 401 -18.69 -11.09 -10.14
N GLY A 402 -18.73 -10.00 -10.92
CA GLY A 402 -18.72 -10.07 -12.38
C GLY A 402 -17.43 -10.70 -12.92
N LEU A 403 -16.27 -10.29 -12.39
CA LEU A 403 -14.99 -10.88 -12.76
C LEU A 403 -14.91 -12.36 -12.37
N ARG A 404 -15.32 -12.72 -11.14
CA ARG A 404 -15.37 -14.13 -10.71
C ARG A 404 -16.20 -14.97 -11.67
N ALA A 405 -17.40 -14.52 -12.03
CA ALA A 405 -18.26 -15.25 -12.97
C ALA A 405 -17.60 -15.41 -14.34
N ALA A 406 -16.94 -14.36 -14.85
CA ALA A 406 -16.25 -14.41 -16.13
C ALA A 406 -15.05 -15.38 -16.12
N LEU A 407 -14.29 -15.44 -15.03
CA LEU A 407 -13.18 -16.40 -14.87
C LEU A 407 -13.68 -17.85 -14.81
N LEU A 408 -14.74 -18.12 -14.07
CA LEU A 408 -15.33 -19.46 -14.02
C LEU A 408 -15.88 -19.89 -15.40
N ALA A 409 -16.48 -18.95 -16.15
CA ALA A 409 -16.91 -19.20 -17.53
C ALA A 409 -15.73 -19.47 -18.47
N ASP A 410 -14.57 -18.87 -18.20
CA ASP A 410 -13.29 -19.16 -18.86
C ASP A 410 -12.61 -20.42 -18.29
N SER A 411 -13.35 -21.35 -17.68
CA SER A 411 -12.84 -22.66 -17.22
C SER A 411 -11.77 -22.62 -16.13
N TRP A 412 -11.66 -21.53 -15.36
CA TRP A 412 -10.88 -21.55 -14.12
C TRP A 412 -11.59 -22.41 -13.07
N ALA A 413 -10.85 -23.28 -12.36
CA ALA A 413 -11.43 -24.19 -11.38
C ALA A 413 -11.97 -23.45 -10.14
N ASP A 414 -11.29 -22.36 -9.75
CA ASP A 414 -11.80 -21.44 -8.73
C ASP A 414 -11.26 -20.01 -8.94
N ALA A 415 -11.98 -19.03 -8.40
CA ALA A 415 -11.62 -17.62 -8.37
C ALA A 415 -11.97 -17.03 -7.00
N ILE A 416 -10.94 -16.96 -6.15
CA ILE A 416 -10.98 -16.43 -4.78
C ILE A 416 -10.71 -14.92 -4.85
N THR A 417 -11.32 -14.12 -3.98
CA THR A 417 -11.15 -12.65 -3.98
C THR A 417 -10.69 -12.15 -2.60
N SER A 418 -10.07 -10.97 -2.53
CA SER A 418 -9.79 -10.31 -1.23
C SER A 418 -11.03 -10.20 -0.35
N ALA A 419 -12.24 -10.06 -0.94
CA ALA A 419 -13.48 -10.04 -0.18
C ALA A 419 -13.81 -11.39 0.48
N SER A 420 -13.42 -12.51 -0.15
CA SER A 420 -13.59 -13.85 0.42
C SER A 420 -12.57 -14.08 1.54
N VAL A 421 -11.32 -13.65 1.34
CA VAL A 421 -10.28 -13.68 2.36
C VAL A 421 -10.66 -12.83 3.57
N ALA A 422 -11.09 -11.59 3.34
CA ALA A 422 -11.51 -10.66 4.39
C ALA A 422 -12.68 -11.18 5.23
N ALA A 423 -13.59 -11.96 4.63
CA ALA A 423 -14.73 -12.55 5.35
C ALA A 423 -14.32 -13.64 6.37
N ASN A 424 -13.08 -14.13 6.28
CA ASN A 424 -12.53 -15.18 7.14
C ASN A 424 -11.40 -14.66 8.05
N LEU A 425 -11.21 -13.34 8.13
CA LEU A 425 -10.28 -12.70 9.05
C LEU A 425 -10.98 -12.42 10.39
N ASP A 426 -10.23 -12.53 11.48
CA ASP A 426 -10.66 -11.98 12.77
C ASP A 426 -10.48 -10.45 12.82
N THR A 427 -10.90 -9.83 13.92
CA THR A 427 -10.89 -8.37 14.09
C THR A 427 -9.48 -7.77 14.03
N GLU A 428 -8.45 -8.47 14.51
CA GLU A 428 -7.06 -8.00 14.45
C GLU A 428 -6.48 -8.13 13.05
N GLN A 429 -6.82 -9.24 12.38
CA GLN A 429 -6.38 -9.54 11.04
C GLN A 429 -7.00 -8.62 9.98
N GLU A 430 -8.22 -8.09 10.20
CA GLU A 430 -8.90 -7.19 9.24
C GLU A 430 -7.99 -6.01 8.83
N TYR A 431 -7.30 -5.38 9.79
CA TYR A 431 -6.51 -4.19 9.53
C TYR A 431 -5.13 -4.47 8.94
N VAL A 432 -4.68 -5.73 8.96
CA VAL A 432 -3.45 -6.17 8.27
C VAL A 432 -3.75 -6.90 6.95
N GLY A 433 -5.01 -6.90 6.49
CA GLY A 433 -5.45 -7.64 5.30
C GLY A 433 -4.68 -7.32 4.00
N VAL A 434 -4.15 -6.10 3.85
CA VAL A 434 -3.30 -5.75 2.70
C VAL A 434 -1.96 -6.51 2.72
N ALA A 435 -1.40 -6.78 3.90
CA ALA A 435 -0.21 -7.62 4.04
C ALA A 435 -0.55 -9.10 3.81
N VAL A 436 -1.75 -9.54 4.18
CA VAL A 436 -2.25 -10.89 3.85
C VAL A 436 -2.34 -11.08 2.33
N ASP A 437 -2.90 -10.10 1.61
CA ASP A 437 -2.96 -10.11 0.14
C ASP A 437 -1.57 -10.21 -0.49
N MET A 438 -0.62 -9.39 -0.02
CA MET A 438 0.77 -9.44 -0.49
C MET A 438 1.44 -10.77 -0.16
N ALA A 439 1.23 -11.33 1.04
CA ALA A 439 1.80 -12.60 1.46
C ALA A 439 1.31 -13.79 0.61
N ILE A 440 0.04 -13.78 0.20
CA ILE A 440 -0.51 -14.78 -0.74
C ILE A 440 0.09 -14.57 -2.14
N ALA A 441 0.12 -13.33 -2.63
CA ALA A 441 0.63 -12.99 -3.96
C ALA A 441 2.13 -13.30 -4.11
N GLU A 442 2.90 -13.06 -3.07
CA GLU A 442 4.33 -13.38 -3.00
C GLU A 442 4.57 -14.89 -3.19
N LYS A 443 3.72 -15.74 -2.60
CA LYS A 443 3.82 -17.21 -2.67
C LYS A 443 3.16 -17.82 -3.91
N ALA A 444 2.41 -17.06 -4.71
CA ALA A 444 1.71 -17.59 -5.88
C ALA A 444 2.67 -18.20 -6.92
N GLU A 445 2.23 -19.19 -7.69
CA GLU A 445 3.05 -19.72 -8.79
C GLU A 445 3.33 -18.61 -9.81
N VAL A 446 2.30 -17.88 -10.23
CA VAL A 446 2.40 -16.70 -11.09
C VAL A 446 1.75 -15.50 -10.40
N PHE A 447 2.44 -14.36 -10.42
CA PHE A 447 1.90 -13.08 -9.97
C PHE A 447 1.63 -12.18 -11.18
N VAL A 448 0.44 -11.57 -11.25
CA VAL A 448 0.05 -10.59 -12.27
C VAL A 448 -0.22 -9.25 -11.59
N GLY A 449 0.71 -8.32 -11.72
CA GLY A 449 0.64 -7.01 -11.09
C GLY A 449 -0.06 -5.94 -11.91
N ASN A 450 -0.48 -4.88 -11.23
CA ASN A 450 -0.65 -3.56 -11.82
C ASN A 450 0.69 -2.81 -11.79
N GLY A 451 1.29 -2.53 -12.94
CA GLY A 451 2.64 -1.97 -13.03
C GLY A 451 2.80 -0.57 -12.38
N PHE A 452 1.71 0.18 -12.25
CA PHE A 452 1.69 1.52 -11.63
C PHE A 452 1.41 1.51 -10.13
N SER A 453 1.36 0.34 -9.49
CA SER A 453 1.05 0.24 -8.07
C SER A 453 2.26 -0.16 -7.23
N SER A 454 2.49 0.58 -6.14
CA SER A 454 3.48 0.25 -5.11
C SER A 454 3.22 -1.10 -4.45
N LEU A 455 1.97 -1.56 -4.35
CA LEU A 455 1.65 -2.90 -3.85
C LEU A 455 2.29 -3.97 -4.76
N SER A 456 2.07 -3.87 -6.07
CA SER A 456 2.67 -4.81 -7.03
C SER A 456 4.20 -4.74 -6.96
N ALA A 457 4.76 -3.54 -6.85
CA ALA A 457 6.20 -3.33 -6.73
C ALA A 457 6.78 -4.03 -5.49
N ASN A 458 6.07 -4.02 -4.36
CA ASN A 458 6.48 -4.75 -3.16
C ASN A 458 6.42 -6.26 -3.35
N VAL A 459 5.35 -6.78 -3.97
CA VAL A 459 5.24 -8.22 -4.25
C VAL A 459 6.37 -8.68 -5.19
N VAL A 460 6.64 -7.93 -6.27
CA VAL A 460 7.74 -8.22 -7.19
C VAL A 460 9.09 -8.16 -6.47
N MET A 461 9.35 -7.11 -5.69
CA MET A 461 10.57 -6.98 -4.90
C MET A 461 10.79 -8.21 -3.99
N LEU A 462 9.77 -8.62 -3.23
CA LEU A 462 9.88 -9.76 -2.31
C LEU A 462 10.08 -11.08 -3.06
N ARG A 463 9.40 -11.29 -4.19
CA ARG A 463 9.58 -12.47 -5.06
C ARG A 463 10.99 -12.53 -5.64
N MET A 464 11.48 -11.40 -6.13
CA MET A 464 12.84 -11.27 -6.68
C MET A 464 13.90 -11.50 -5.60
N ALA A 465 13.71 -10.98 -4.39
CA ALA A 465 14.62 -11.19 -3.26
C ALA A 465 14.70 -12.67 -2.85
N LYS A 466 13.60 -13.41 -2.98
CA LYS A 466 13.53 -14.86 -2.72
C LYS A 466 14.02 -15.72 -3.88
N GLY A 467 14.54 -15.11 -4.95
CA GLY A 467 15.03 -15.83 -6.12
C GLY A 467 13.93 -16.55 -6.91
N VAL A 468 12.67 -16.12 -6.77
CA VAL A 468 11.57 -16.64 -7.60
C VAL A 468 11.84 -16.26 -9.05
N ASP A 469 11.61 -17.20 -9.98
CA ASP A 469 11.86 -16.99 -11.41
C ASP A 469 11.18 -15.69 -11.91
N PRO A 470 11.96 -14.70 -12.41
CA PRO A 470 11.42 -13.43 -12.88
C PRO A 470 10.31 -13.57 -13.93
N ARG A 471 10.30 -14.65 -14.72
CA ARG A 471 9.29 -14.91 -15.76
C ARG A 471 7.89 -15.16 -15.20
N THR A 472 7.79 -15.49 -13.91
CA THR A 472 6.52 -15.69 -13.20
C THR A 472 5.92 -14.40 -12.64
N ASN A 473 6.61 -13.27 -12.79
CA ASN A 473 6.10 -11.93 -12.48
C ASN A 473 5.63 -11.28 -13.78
N ARG A 474 4.31 -11.13 -13.91
CA ARG A 474 3.63 -10.62 -15.10
C ARG A 474 2.91 -9.31 -14.80
N PHE A 475 2.53 -8.58 -15.83
CA PHE A 475 1.69 -7.38 -15.73
C PHE A 475 0.46 -7.46 -16.64
N LEU A 476 -0.54 -6.66 -16.28
CA LEU A 476 -1.79 -6.43 -17.02
C LEU A 476 -1.55 -5.77 -18.37
#